data_AF-A0A956E4P6-F1
#
_entry.id   AF-A0A956E4P6-F1
#
_cell.length_a   1.000
_cell.length_b   1.000
_cell.length_c   1.000
_cell.angle_alpha   90.00
_cell.angle_beta   90.00
_cell.angle_gamma   90.00
#
_symmetry.space_group_name_H-M   'P 1'
#
loop_
_entity.id
_entity.type
_entity.pdbx_description
1 polymer ?
#
loop_
_entity_poly.entity_id
_entity_poly.type
_entity_poly.pdbx_seq_one_letter_code
_entity_poly.pdbx_strand_id
1 'polypeptide(L)' 'QPGGIDDESALFGDGLGLDSLDALQLAIALEEEFEVSIPEGDEAKAIFASVSAIARHIQQQRA' A
#
# COMPACT_ATOMS: atom_id res chain seq x y z
N GLN A 1 -13.16 -19.03 -7.32
CA GLN A 1 -11.86 -18.88 -6.63
C GLN A 1 -11.77 -17.43 -6.23
N PRO A 2 -11.34 -17.07 -5.00
CA PRO A 2 -11.20 -15.66 -4.67
C PRO A 2 -10.21 -15.08 -5.70
N GLY A 3 -10.69 -14.10 -6.46
CA GLY A 3 -10.11 -13.68 -7.74
C GLY A 3 -8.64 -13.30 -7.61
N GLY A 4 -7.85 -13.69 -8.60
CA GLY A 4 -6.41 -13.40 -8.68
C GLY A 4 -6.15 -11.90 -8.74
N ILE A 5 -5.97 -11.30 -7.57
CA ILE A 5 -5.29 -10.02 -7.44
C ILE A 5 -3.80 -10.34 -7.57
N ASP A 6 -3.17 -9.84 -8.62
CA ASP A 6 -1.73 -9.92 -8.78
C ASP A 6 -1.08 -8.90 -7.82
N ASP A 7 -0.09 -9.36 -7.04
CA ASP A 7 0.58 -8.56 -6.01
C ASP A 7 1.30 -7.33 -6.58
N GLU A 8 1.60 -7.35 -7.89
CA GLU A 8 2.20 -6.25 -8.64
C GLU A 8 1.16 -5.32 -9.30
N SER A 9 -0.13 -5.63 -9.18
CA SER A 9 -1.18 -4.78 -9.74
C SER A 9 -1.19 -3.42 -9.08
N ALA A 10 -1.47 -2.39 -9.89
CA ALA A 10 -1.71 -1.05 -9.39
C ALA A 10 -2.86 -1.06 -8.38
N LEU A 11 -2.66 -0.49 -7.20
CA LEU A 11 -3.73 -0.41 -6.19
C LEU A 11 -4.78 0.64 -6.57
N PHE A 12 -4.33 1.74 -7.19
CA PHE A 12 -5.14 2.91 -7.53
C PHE A 12 -5.32 3.04 -9.05
N GLY A 13 -6.37 3.73 -9.48
CA GLY A 13 -6.67 3.94 -10.89
C GLY A 13 -7.19 2.67 -11.57
N ASP A 14 -6.58 2.26 -12.69
CA ASP A 14 -7.06 1.16 -13.54
C ASP A 14 -6.79 -0.26 -12.98
N GLY A 15 -6.15 -0.39 -11.82
CA GLY A 15 -5.90 -1.67 -11.18
C GLY A 15 -7.04 -2.09 -10.25
N LEU A 16 -6.81 -2.09 -8.93
CA LEU A 16 -7.84 -2.48 -7.96
C LEU A 16 -8.96 -1.43 -7.76
N GLY A 17 -8.81 -0.24 -8.36
CA GLY A 17 -9.83 0.79 -8.34
C GLY A 17 -10.02 1.45 -6.97
N LEU A 18 -9.03 1.37 -6.08
CA LEU A 18 -9.08 2.10 -4.80
C LEU A 18 -9.09 3.60 -5.04
N ASP A 19 -9.80 4.32 -4.17
CA ASP A 19 -9.89 5.77 -4.22
C ASP A 19 -8.92 6.45 -3.22
N SER A 20 -8.92 7.78 -3.20
CA SER A 20 -8.06 8.55 -2.28
C SER A 20 -8.41 8.38 -0.81
N LEU A 21 -9.65 8.02 -0.48
CA LEU A 21 -10.08 7.78 0.90
C LEU A 21 -9.57 6.42 1.37
N ASP A 22 -9.66 5.40 0.51
CA ASP A 22 -9.12 4.07 0.77
C ASP A 22 -7.61 4.12 0.98
N ALA A 23 -6.88 4.93 0.20
CA ALA A 23 -5.44 5.15 0.39
C ALA A 23 -5.10 5.62 1.80
N LEU A 24 -5.87 6.60 2.30
CA LEU A 24 -5.67 7.17 3.62
C LEU A 24 -5.99 6.15 4.71
N GLN A 25 -7.08 5.40 4.58
CA GLN A 25 -7.42 4.34 5.54
C GLN A 25 -6.37 3.24 5.56
N LEU A 26 -5.86 2.85 4.38
CA LEU A 26 -4.81 1.85 4.27
C LEU A 26 -3.52 2.34 4.92
N ALA A 27 -3.14 3.61 4.74
CA ALA A 27 -1.99 4.19 5.42
C ALA A 27 -2.13 4.08 6.93
N ILE A 28 -3.24 4.57 7.49
CA ILE A 28 -3.48 4.53 8.95
C ILE A 28 -3.45 3.09 9.47
N ALA A 29 -4.13 2.16 8.79
CA ALA A 29 -4.17 0.76 9.18
C ALA A 29 -2.78 0.10 9.15
N LEU A 30 -1.95 0.45 8.16
CA LEU A 30 -0.58 -0.06 8.07
C LEU A 30 0.30 0.48 9.19
N GLU A 31 0.20 1.77 9.51
CA GLU A 31 0.96 2.38 10.60
C GLU A 31 0.57 1.78 11.96
N GLU A 32 -0.72 1.56 12.20
CA GLU A 32 -1.23 0.97 13.45
C GLU A 32 -0.88 -0.51 13.61
N GLU A 33 -1.07 -1.32 12.56
CA GLU A 33 -0.85 -2.78 12.62
C GLU A 33 0.65 -3.13 12.55
N PHE A 34 1.40 -2.40 11.73
CA PHE A 34 2.81 -2.70 11.49
C PHE A 34 3.79 -1.83 12.28
N GLU A 35 3.31 -0.85 13.05
CA GLU A 35 4.16 0.11 13.78
C GLU A 35 5.20 0.78 12.86
N VAL A 36 4.79 1.05 11.61
CA VAL A 36 5.62 1.69 10.58
C VAL A 36 5.17 3.12 10.37
N SER A 37 6.00 3.96 9.73
CA SER A 37 5.58 5.28 9.26
C SER A 37 5.49 5.30 7.73
N ILE A 38 4.43 5.90 7.21
CA ILE A 38 4.24 6.12 5.78
C ILE A 38 4.56 7.59 5.45
N PRO A 39 5.59 7.87 4.64
CA PRO A 39 5.90 9.23 4.23
C PRO A 39 4.80 9.79 3.32
N GLU A 40 4.65 11.12 3.30
CA GLU A 40 3.69 11.81 2.43
C GLU A 40 4.28 12.12 1.04
N GLY A 41 3.41 12.44 0.08
CA GLY A 41 3.82 12.91 -1.25
C GLY A 41 4.21 11.80 -2.21
N ASP A 42 5.29 12.00 -2.98
CA ASP A 42 5.69 11.06 -4.04
C ASP A 42 6.25 9.75 -3.49
N GLU A 43 6.82 9.75 -2.28
CA GLU A 43 7.25 8.53 -1.60
C GLU A 43 6.06 7.64 -1.23
N ALA A 44 4.97 8.24 -0.73
CA ALA A 44 3.72 7.53 -0.47
C ALA A 44 3.22 6.82 -1.74
N LYS A 45 3.24 7.52 -2.89
CA LYS A 45 2.80 6.94 -4.16
C LYS A 45 3.62 5.71 -4.57
N ALA A 46 4.92 5.72 -4.30
CA ALA A 46 5.79 4.59 -4.59
C ALA A 46 5.50 3.39 -3.67
N ILE A 47 5.23 3.64 -2.39
CA ILE A 47 4.86 2.61 -1.43
C ILE A 47 3.48 2.01 -1.75
N PHE A 48 2.53 2.85 -2.13
CA PHE A 48 1.16 2.49 -2.50
C PHE A 48 0.99 2.05 -3.96
N ALA A 49 2.09 1.80 -4.68
CA ALA A 49 2.02 1.38 -6.08
C ALA A 49 1.39 -0.01 -6.23
N SER A 50 1.75 -0.96 -5.36
CA SER A 50 1.31 -2.36 -5.40
C SER A 50 1.34 -2.98 -3.99
N VAL A 51 0.73 -4.16 -3.81
CA VAL A 51 0.80 -4.89 -2.53
C VAL A 51 2.24 -5.24 -2.19
N SER A 52 3.03 -5.66 -3.20
CA SER A 52 4.46 -5.93 -3.05
C SER A 52 5.26 -4.73 -2.56
N ALA A 53 4.94 -3.53 -3.05
CA ALA A 53 5.63 -2.31 -2.64
C ALA A 53 5.36 -1.98 -1.16
N ILE A 54 4.11 -2.13 -0.71
CA ILE A 54 3.73 -2.00 0.71
C ILE A 54 4.49 -3.00 1.56
N ALA A 55 4.46 -4.29 1.18
CA ALA A 55 5.12 -5.36 1.92
C ALA A 55 6.63 -5.13 2.05
N ARG A 56 7.26 -4.63 0.98
CA ARG A 56 8.68 -4.27 0.97
C ARG A 56 8.99 -3.13 1.95
N HIS A 57 8.18 -2.09 1.97
CA HIS A 57 8.35 -0.95 2.90
C HIS A 57 8.26 -1.41 4.36
N ILE A 58 7.27 -2.26 4.68
CA ILE A 58 7.11 -2.82 6.03
C ILE A 58 8.34 -3.65 6.43
N GLN A 59 8.82 -4.53 5.54
CA GLN A 59 10.01 -5.34 5.81
C GLN A 59 11.26 -4.49 6.03
N GLN A 60 11.40 -3.36 5.31
CA GLN A 60 12.55 -2.46 5.47
C GLN A 60 12.55 -1.72 6.81
N GLN A 61 11.38 -1.37 7.35
CA GLN A 61 11.28 -0.68 8.65
C GLN A 61 11.37 -1.62 9.85
N ARG A 62 11.01 -2.89 9.69
CA ARG A 62 11.04 -3.91 10.75
C ARG A 62 12.36 -4.72 10.80
N ALA A 63 13.30 -4.45 9.90
CA ALA A 63 14.62 -5.09 9.86
C ALA A 63 15.62 -4.39 10.79
#